data_AF-A0A961NJX5-F1
#
_entry.id   AF-A0A961NJX5-F1
#
_cell.length_a   1.000
_cell.length_b   1.000
_cell.length_c   1.000
_cell.angle_alpha   90.00
_cell.angle_beta   90.00
_cell.angle_gamma   90.00
#
_symmetry.space_group_name_H-M   'P 1'
#
loop_
_entity.id
_entity.type
_entity.pdbx_description
1 polymer ?
#
loop_
_entity_poly.entity_id
_entity_poly.type
_entity_poly.pdbx_seq_one_letter_code
_entity_poly.pdbx_strand_id
1 'polypeptide(L)'
;FGIARDIWNGVSSLLMVAGLFWISQRLRNERRRIGALVAEFASELNDKINVTTELAKSARNSAEAAAAAIQAHAPPQSPSPGSGLPDMHRNWQHVRDRIDHLVTSIKHPHLRKKYAGFSRDSYHDIIHALRMDGHIPHHAAEALANMNNRILALKTRPADHSENQIREFQNWLTIADAALPPHPHDDVKSGVGMP
;
A
#
# COMPACT_ATOMS: atom_id res chain seq x y z
N PHE A 1 17.01 60.27 -26.89
CA PHE A 1 16.91 59.29 -25.79
C PHE A 1 16.02 58.06 -26.07
N GLY A 2 15.36 57.91 -27.23
CA GLY A 2 14.50 56.74 -27.51
C GLY A 2 15.23 55.46 -27.96
N ILE A 3 16.26 55.60 -28.82
CA ILE A 3 16.90 54.47 -29.51
C ILE A 3 17.59 53.49 -28.54
N ALA A 4 18.20 53.99 -27.47
CA ALA A 4 18.89 53.14 -26.48
C ALA A 4 17.92 52.26 -25.67
N ARG A 5 16.69 52.74 -25.43
CA ARG A 5 15.67 52.01 -24.67
C ARG A 5 15.02 50.91 -25.52
N ASP A 6 14.84 51.15 -26.81
CA ASP A 6 14.28 50.16 -27.74
C ASP A 6 15.27 49.01 -28.02
N ILE A 7 16.57 49.31 -28.13
CA ILE A 7 17.62 48.28 -28.25
C ILE A 7 17.69 47.44 -26.97
N TRP A 8 17.61 48.06 -25.79
CA TRP A 8 17.63 47.33 -24.52
C TRP A 8 16.42 46.39 -24.36
N ASN A 9 15.23 46.84 -24.76
CA ASN A 9 14.02 46.01 -24.74
C ASN A 9 14.11 44.82 -25.73
N GLY A 10 14.71 45.04 -26.91
CA GLY A 10 14.97 43.97 -27.88
C GLY A 10 15.95 42.92 -27.36
N VAL A 11 17.06 43.36 -26.76
CA VAL A 11 18.06 42.46 -26.15
C VAL A 11 17.48 41.70 -24.96
N SER A 12 16.70 42.37 -24.10
CA SER A 12 16.03 41.71 -22.97
C SER A 12 15.02 40.65 -23.42
N SER A 13 14.29 40.91 -24.51
CA SER A 13 13.36 39.94 -25.09
C SER A 13 14.09 38.71 -25.65
N LEU A 14 15.20 38.92 -26.36
CA LEU A 14 16.05 37.83 -26.86
C LEU A 14 16.65 36.98 -25.73
N LEU A 15 17.09 37.61 -24.63
CA LEU A 15 17.62 36.89 -23.46
C LEU A 15 16.53 36.07 -22.75
N MET A 16 15.31 36.60 -22.63
CA MET A 16 14.16 35.87 -22.09
C MET A 16 13.81 34.64 -22.95
N VAL A 17 13.78 34.80 -24.28
CA VAL A 17 13.49 33.69 -25.20
C VAL A 17 14.60 32.63 -25.17
N ALA A 18 15.86 33.04 -25.13
CA ALA A 18 16.99 32.13 -24.96
C ALA A 18 16.95 31.38 -23.61
N GLY A 19 16.57 32.07 -22.54
CA GLY A 19 16.37 31.47 -21.22
C GLY A 19 15.25 30.42 -21.21
N LEU A 20 14.09 30.74 -21.78
CA LEU A 20 12.97 29.81 -21.93
C LEU A 20 13.34 28.59 -22.80
N PHE A 21 14.11 28.80 -23.87
CA PHE A 21 14.61 27.73 -24.71
C PHE A 21 15.57 26.80 -23.94
N TRP A 22 16.46 27.37 -23.13
CA TRP A 22 17.40 26.60 -22.30
C TRP A 22 16.68 25.80 -21.21
N ILE A 23 15.67 26.39 -20.56
CA ILE A 23 14.82 25.70 -19.57
C ILE A 23 14.05 24.55 -20.25
N SER A 24 13.50 24.77 -21.44
CA SER A 24 12.78 23.74 -22.20
C SER A 24 13.69 22.59 -22.66
N GLN A 25 14.91 22.91 -23.12
CA GLN A 25 15.94 21.94 -23.46
C GLN A 25 16.36 21.10 -22.24
N ARG A 26 16.55 21.75 -21.09
CA ARG A 26 16.92 21.07 -19.84
C ARG A 26 15.82 20.13 -19.37
N LEU A 27 14.56 20.56 -19.39
CA LEU A 27 13.40 19.73 -19.06
C LEU A 27 13.26 18.52 -20.00
N ARG A 28 13.57 18.67 -21.30
CA ARG A 28 13.58 17.53 -22.24
C ARG A 28 14.70 16.54 -21.92
N ASN A 29 15.88 17.00 -21.56
CA ASN A 29 17.00 16.12 -21.19
C ASN A 29 16.74 15.39 -19.87
N GLU A 30 16.11 16.04 -18.90
CA GLU A 30 15.68 15.40 -17.64
C GLU A 30 14.56 14.38 -17.88
N ARG A 31 13.56 14.69 -18.73
CA ARG A 31 12.52 13.73 -19.12
C ARG A 31 13.07 12.49 -19.83
N ARG A 32 14.11 12.63 -20.66
CA ARG A 32 14.76 11.47 -21.31
C ARG A 32 15.51 10.59 -20.30
N ARG A 33 16.16 11.19 -19.30
CA ARG A 33 16.82 10.42 -18.22
C ARG A 33 15.81 9.68 -17.35
N ILE A 34 14.70 10.32 -17.00
CA ILE A 34 13.61 9.66 -16.26
C ILE A 34 12.98 8.55 -17.09
N GLY A 35 12.76 8.77 -18.40
CA GLY A 35 12.23 7.75 -19.30
C GLY A 35 13.14 6.51 -19.42
N ALA A 36 14.47 6.70 -19.43
CA ALA A 36 15.41 5.59 -19.46
C ALA A 36 15.39 4.77 -18.15
N LEU A 37 15.35 5.44 -16.99
CA LEU A 37 15.24 4.77 -15.69
C LEU A 37 13.91 4.03 -15.53
N VAL A 38 12.81 4.59 -16.04
CA VAL A 38 11.49 3.95 -16.02
C VAL A 38 11.45 2.73 -16.94
N ALA A 39 12.11 2.77 -18.11
CA ALA A 39 12.20 1.63 -19.02
C ALA A 39 13.04 0.48 -18.44
N GLU A 40 14.15 0.81 -17.78
CA GLU A 40 15.01 -0.17 -17.10
C GLU A 40 14.27 -0.83 -15.93
N PHE A 41 13.58 -0.05 -15.11
CA PHE A 41 12.76 -0.56 -14.00
C PHE A 41 11.57 -1.40 -14.50
N ALA A 42 10.94 -1.01 -15.61
CA ALA A 42 9.86 -1.79 -16.22
C ALA A 42 10.37 -3.13 -16.78
N SER A 43 11.58 -3.16 -17.36
CA SER A 43 12.22 -4.39 -17.82
C SER A 43 12.58 -5.31 -16.66
N GLU A 44 13.16 -4.76 -15.58
CA GLU A 44 13.51 -5.54 -14.39
C GLU A 44 12.28 -6.10 -13.68
N LEU A 45 11.18 -5.34 -13.62
CA LEU A 45 9.90 -5.83 -13.11
C LEU A 45 9.32 -6.94 -14.00
N ASN A 46 9.40 -6.80 -15.31
CA ASN A 46 8.89 -7.81 -16.25
C ASN A 46 9.68 -9.14 -16.15
N ASP A 47 11.01 -9.08 -16.00
CA ASP A 47 11.83 -10.27 -15.79
C ASP A 47 11.55 -10.93 -14.43
N LYS A 48 11.38 -10.15 -13.36
CA LYS A 48 10.99 -10.69 -12.04
C LYS A 48 9.61 -11.33 -12.07
N ILE A 49 8.65 -10.74 -12.79
CA ILE A 49 7.31 -11.33 -12.97
C ILE A 49 7.43 -12.68 -13.68
N ASN A 50 8.17 -12.76 -14.79
CA ASN A 50 8.34 -14.02 -15.53
C ASN A 50 8.98 -15.14 -14.68
N VAL A 51 10.01 -14.80 -13.90
CA VAL A 51 10.65 -15.76 -12.97
C VAL A 51 9.67 -16.21 -11.87
N THR A 52 8.88 -15.30 -11.31
CA THR A 52 7.86 -15.68 -10.31
C THR A 52 6.71 -16.50 -10.89
N THR A 53 6.33 -16.29 -12.16
CA THR A 53 5.31 -17.12 -12.82
C THR A 53 5.79 -18.54 -13.08
N GLU A 54 7.06 -18.73 -13.45
CA GLU A 54 7.65 -20.06 -13.60
C GLU A 54 7.76 -20.79 -12.24
N LEU A 55 8.14 -20.06 -11.19
CA LEU A 55 8.18 -20.59 -9.81
C LEU A 55 6.78 -20.92 -9.27
N ALA A 56 5.77 -20.12 -9.60
CA ALA A 56 4.38 -20.41 -9.24
C ALA A 56 3.85 -21.64 -9.99
N LYS A 57 4.27 -21.83 -11.25
CA LYS A 57 3.90 -23.01 -12.05
C LYS A 57 4.57 -24.29 -11.52
N SER A 58 5.84 -24.22 -11.09
CA SER A 58 6.52 -25.36 -10.45
C SER A 58 5.97 -25.69 -9.05
N ALA A 59 5.59 -24.67 -8.28
CA ALA A 59 4.93 -24.85 -6.98
C ALA A 59 3.53 -25.47 -7.15
N ARG A 60 2.80 -25.11 -8.21
CA ARG A 60 1.49 -25.69 -8.53
C ARG A 60 1.59 -27.17 -8.90
N ASN A 61 2.57 -27.57 -9.73
CA ASN A 61 2.81 -28.98 -10.04
C ASN A 61 3.24 -29.79 -8.80
N SER A 62 3.95 -29.17 -7.86
CA SER A 62 4.36 -29.80 -6.59
C SER A 62 3.18 -29.94 -5.62
N ALA A 63 2.27 -28.95 -5.58
CA ALA A 63 1.06 -28.99 -4.78
C ALA A 63 0.02 -29.97 -5.32
N GLU A 64 -0.04 -30.19 -6.64
CA GLU A 64 -0.94 -31.17 -7.26
C GLU A 64 -0.48 -32.61 -6.97
N ALA A 65 0.84 -32.85 -6.91
CA ALA A 65 1.41 -34.12 -6.44
C ALA A 65 1.16 -34.37 -4.94
N ALA A 66 1.13 -33.32 -4.11
CA ALA A 66 0.79 -33.42 -2.69
C ALA A 66 -0.73 -33.56 -2.46
N ALA A 67 -1.57 -32.94 -3.28
CA ALA A 67 -3.03 -33.02 -3.20
C ALA A 67 -3.54 -34.44 -3.52
N ALA A 68 -2.85 -35.20 -4.38
CA ALA A 68 -3.16 -36.60 -4.64
C ALA A 68 -2.91 -37.50 -3.42
N ALA A 69 -1.97 -37.14 -2.52
CA ALA A 69 -1.73 -37.86 -1.27
C ALA A 69 -2.70 -37.49 -0.15
N ILE A 70 -3.31 -36.30 -0.19
CA ILE A 70 -4.22 -35.77 0.85
C ILE A 70 -5.67 -36.25 0.63
N GLN A 71 -6.08 -36.64 -0.58
CA GLN A 71 -7.43 -37.16 -0.84
C GLN A 71 -7.77 -38.49 -0.15
N ALA A 72 -6.80 -39.19 0.45
CA ALA A 72 -7.06 -40.39 1.22
C ALA A 72 -7.59 -40.12 2.64
N HIS A 73 -7.51 -38.89 3.17
CA HIS A 73 -8.00 -38.53 4.51
C HIS A 73 -8.56 -37.09 4.50
N ALA A 74 -9.89 -36.96 4.51
CA ALA A 74 -10.60 -35.68 4.65
C ALA A 74 -11.88 -35.90 5.49
N PRO A 75 -12.51 -34.88 6.13
CA PRO A 75 -12.05 -33.53 6.51
C PRO A 75 -12.52 -33.10 7.96
N PRO A 76 -12.31 -31.84 8.41
CA PRO A 76 -13.39 -30.85 8.21
C PRO A 76 -12.93 -29.43 7.77
N GLN A 77 -13.73 -28.89 6.84
CA GLN A 77 -14.07 -27.48 6.58
C GLN A 77 -13.02 -26.49 6.04
N SER A 78 -12.90 -26.45 4.71
CA SER A 78 -12.50 -25.25 3.96
C SER A 78 -13.57 -24.16 4.09
N PRO A 79 -13.20 -22.87 4.28
CA PRO A 79 -14.16 -21.77 4.24
C PRO A 79 -14.79 -21.64 2.86
N SER A 80 -16.11 -21.45 2.86
CA SER A 80 -16.96 -21.43 1.67
C SER A 80 -16.59 -20.28 0.72
N PRO A 81 -16.44 -20.55 -0.60
CA PRO A 81 -15.99 -19.58 -1.61
C PRO A 81 -16.96 -18.41 -1.90
N GLY A 82 -18.03 -18.25 -1.12
CA GLY A 82 -18.96 -17.10 -1.20
C GLY A 82 -18.89 -16.10 -0.04
N SER A 83 -17.95 -16.27 0.91
CA SER A 83 -17.96 -15.55 2.21
C SER A 83 -16.84 -14.53 2.45
N GLY A 84 -15.82 -14.45 1.59
CA GLY A 84 -14.60 -13.70 1.89
C GLY A 84 -14.73 -12.16 1.90
N LEU A 85 -15.69 -11.59 1.17
CA LEU A 85 -15.87 -10.14 1.04
C LEU A 85 -16.39 -9.46 2.31
N PRO A 86 -17.50 -9.94 2.93
CA PRO A 86 -17.92 -9.49 4.26
C PRO A 86 -16.82 -9.63 5.31
N ASP A 87 -16.03 -10.71 5.23
CA ASP A 87 -14.92 -10.96 6.15
C ASP A 87 -13.76 -9.96 5.95
N MET A 88 -13.43 -9.59 4.72
CA MET A 88 -12.42 -8.55 4.44
C MET A 88 -12.81 -7.19 5.02
N HIS A 89 -14.07 -6.77 4.85
CA HIS A 89 -14.56 -5.52 5.43
C HIS A 89 -14.54 -5.52 6.95
N ARG A 90 -14.95 -6.64 7.57
CA ARG A 90 -14.91 -6.81 9.02
C ARG A 90 -13.48 -6.80 9.56
N ASN A 91 -12.58 -7.53 8.92
CA ASN A 91 -11.16 -7.57 9.30
C ASN A 91 -10.51 -6.19 9.14
N TRP A 92 -10.84 -5.46 8.08
CA TRP A 92 -10.38 -4.09 7.92
C TRP A 92 -10.90 -3.15 9.01
N GLN A 93 -12.16 -3.29 9.43
CA GLN A 93 -12.70 -2.52 10.55
C GLN A 93 -11.87 -2.76 11.82
N HIS A 94 -11.61 -4.03 12.16
CA HIS A 94 -10.83 -4.38 13.35
C HIS A 94 -9.40 -3.82 13.30
N VAL A 95 -8.74 -3.89 12.14
CA VAL A 95 -7.42 -3.28 11.94
C VAL A 95 -7.46 -1.76 12.11
N ARG A 96 -8.49 -1.08 11.59
CA ARG A 96 -8.67 0.37 11.80
C ARG A 96 -8.82 0.73 13.26
N ASP A 97 -9.64 -0.02 13.99
CA ASP A 97 -9.86 0.23 15.41
C ASP A 97 -8.56 0.06 16.21
N ARG A 98 -7.70 -0.91 15.82
CA ARG A 98 -6.36 -1.09 16.39
C ARG A 98 -5.38 0.03 16.03
N ILE A 99 -5.44 0.57 14.81
CA ILE A 99 -4.67 1.75 14.42
C ILE A 99 -5.10 2.96 15.26
N ASP A 100 -6.40 3.17 15.44
CA ASP A 100 -6.93 4.26 16.27
C ASP A 100 -6.54 4.07 17.74
N HIS A 101 -6.54 2.83 18.24
CA HIS A 101 -6.03 2.51 19.57
C HIS A 101 -4.53 2.84 19.70
N LEU A 102 -3.71 2.44 18.72
CA LEU A 102 -2.30 2.79 18.68
C LEU A 102 -2.11 4.32 18.72
N VAL A 103 -2.81 5.06 17.86
CA VAL A 103 -2.75 6.53 17.81
C VAL A 103 -3.15 7.18 19.14
N THR A 104 -4.20 6.68 19.79
CA THR A 104 -4.68 7.22 21.07
C THR A 104 -3.73 6.88 22.23
N SER A 105 -3.00 5.77 22.14
CA SER A 105 -2.00 5.35 23.14
C SER A 105 -0.69 6.16 23.11
N ILE A 106 -0.44 6.94 22.04
CA ILE A 106 0.77 7.75 21.90
C ILE A 106 0.84 8.80 23.01
N LYS A 107 1.85 8.73 23.88
CA LYS A 107 1.98 9.63 25.05
C LYS A 107 2.26 11.09 24.67
N HIS A 108 2.85 11.34 23.50
CA HIS A 108 3.25 12.68 23.09
C HIS A 108 2.04 13.53 22.62
N PRO A 109 1.69 14.63 23.31
CA PRO A 109 0.49 15.42 23.01
C PRO A 109 0.54 16.09 21.64
N HIS A 110 1.73 16.53 21.19
CA HIS A 110 1.91 17.13 19.87
C HIS A 110 1.66 16.13 18.73
N LEU A 111 2.13 14.89 18.89
CA LEU A 111 1.87 13.83 17.93
C LEU A 111 0.40 13.47 17.90
N ARG A 112 -0.26 13.32 19.06
CA ARG A 112 -1.70 13.09 19.12
C ARG A 112 -2.51 14.18 18.40
N LYS A 113 -2.12 15.45 18.55
CA LYS A 113 -2.76 16.57 17.81
C LYS A 113 -2.55 16.46 16.29
N LYS A 114 -1.34 16.07 15.85
CA LYS A 114 -1.05 15.79 14.43
C LYS A 114 -1.98 14.70 13.89
N TYR A 115 -2.07 13.56 14.57
CA TYR A 115 -2.95 12.46 14.15
C TYR A 115 -4.44 12.82 14.19
N ALA A 116 -4.85 13.68 15.13
CA ALA A 116 -6.23 14.16 15.20
C ALA A 116 -6.68 14.91 13.93
N GLY A 117 -5.73 15.53 13.21
CA GLY A 117 -6.00 16.30 11.99
C GLY A 117 -6.12 15.48 10.70
N PHE A 118 -5.78 14.19 10.69
CA PHE A 118 -5.88 13.35 9.49
C PHE A 118 -7.32 12.90 9.22
N SER A 119 -7.74 12.74 7.96
CA SER A 119 -9.05 12.15 7.66
C SER A 119 -9.08 10.66 7.99
N ARG A 120 -10.26 10.14 8.37
CA ARG A 120 -10.52 8.71 8.65
C ARG A 120 -11.25 8.03 7.50
N ASP A 121 -11.51 8.76 6.42
CA ASP A 121 -12.07 8.22 5.18
C ASP A 121 -11.09 7.28 4.48
N SER A 122 -9.79 7.61 4.58
CA SER A 122 -8.66 6.82 4.12
C SER A 122 -7.58 6.84 5.21
N TYR A 123 -7.04 5.69 5.55
CA TYR A 123 -6.00 5.58 6.59
C TYR A 123 -4.58 5.81 6.04
N HIS A 124 -4.46 6.20 4.77
CA HIS A 124 -3.17 6.36 4.09
C HIS A 124 -2.23 7.32 4.83
N ASP A 125 -2.72 8.52 5.18
CA ASP A 125 -1.91 9.54 5.85
C ASP A 125 -1.52 9.12 7.28
N ILE A 126 -2.44 8.45 7.98
CA ILE A 126 -2.21 7.93 9.34
C ILE A 126 -1.12 6.84 9.30
N ILE A 127 -1.23 5.87 8.39
CA ILE A 127 -0.25 4.78 8.22
C ILE A 127 1.12 5.35 7.84
N HIS A 128 1.16 6.31 6.91
CA HIS A 128 2.40 6.95 6.51
C HIS A 128 3.04 7.71 7.69
N ALA A 129 2.25 8.47 8.45
CA ALA A 129 2.74 9.17 9.62
C ALA A 129 3.25 8.22 10.71
N LEU A 130 2.54 7.11 10.99
CA LEU A 130 2.96 6.09 11.95
C LEU A 130 4.29 5.44 11.58
N ARG A 131 4.53 5.21 10.28
CA ARG A 131 5.82 4.74 9.76
C ARG A 131 6.93 5.77 10.01
N MET A 132 6.70 7.02 9.63
CA MET A 132 7.71 8.09 9.75
C MET A 132 8.06 8.40 11.21
N ASP A 133 7.08 8.30 12.10
CA ASP A 133 7.26 8.50 13.53
C ASP A 133 7.82 7.24 14.24
N GLY A 134 8.04 6.14 13.50
CA GLY A 134 8.67 4.91 14.00
C GLY A 134 7.76 4.03 14.87
N HIS A 135 6.45 4.26 14.86
CA HIS A 135 5.48 3.50 15.65
C HIS A 135 5.15 2.13 15.04
N ILE A 136 5.33 1.96 13.74
CA ILE A 136 5.17 0.69 13.04
C ILE A 136 6.36 0.45 12.09
N PRO A 137 6.77 -0.82 11.89
CA PRO A 137 7.85 -1.13 10.96
C PRO A 137 7.42 -0.92 9.50
N HIS A 138 8.39 -0.73 8.62
CA HIS A 138 8.14 -0.41 7.21
C HIS A 138 7.25 -1.43 6.49
N HIS A 139 7.52 -2.72 6.68
CA HIS A 139 6.77 -3.81 6.04
C HIS A 139 5.30 -3.86 6.50
N ALA A 140 5.02 -3.51 7.77
CA ALA A 140 3.67 -3.44 8.27
C ALA A 140 2.91 -2.24 7.69
N ALA A 141 3.58 -1.09 7.56
CA ALA A 141 2.99 0.07 6.92
C ALA A 141 2.60 -0.21 5.45
N GLU A 142 3.43 -0.96 4.71
CA GLU A 142 3.11 -1.39 3.35
C GLU A 142 1.90 -2.33 3.31
N ALA A 143 1.86 -3.34 4.18
CA ALA A 143 0.72 -4.25 4.29
C ALA A 143 -0.58 -3.49 4.59
N LEU A 144 -0.56 -2.58 5.57
CA LEU A 144 -1.71 -1.74 5.94
C LEU A 144 -2.16 -0.83 4.80
N ALA A 145 -1.22 -0.22 4.07
CA ALA A 145 -1.53 0.61 2.91
C ALA A 145 -2.19 -0.21 1.79
N ASN A 146 -1.70 -1.43 1.53
CA ASN A 146 -2.27 -2.34 0.55
C ASN A 146 -3.69 -2.78 0.92
N MET A 147 -3.94 -3.05 2.22
CA MET A 147 -5.29 -3.34 2.72
C MET A 147 -6.24 -2.15 2.55
N ASN A 148 -5.82 -0.94 2.92
CA ASN A 148 -6.61 0.28 2.74
C ASN A 148 -6.98 0.48 1.26
N ASN A 149 -6.00 0.35 0.36
CA ASN A 149 -6.22 0.50 -1.08
C ASN A 149 -7.18 -0.55 -1.63
N ARG A 150 -7.07 -1.81 -1.17
CA ARG A 150 -7.99 -2.89 -1.56
C ARG A 150 -9.43 -2.59 -1.15
N ILE A 151 -9.63 -2.09 0.06
CA ILE A 151 -10.97 -1.75 0.57
C ILE A 151 -11.55 -0.51 -0.12
N LEU A 152 -10.71 0.47 -0.48
CA LEU A 152 -11.17 1.63 -1.26
C LEU A 152 -11.53 1.22 -2.71
N ALA A 153 -10.77 0.31 -3.31
CA ALA A 153 -11.11 -0.26 -4.61
C ALA A 153 -12.45 -1.01 -4.57
N LEU A 154 -12.68 -1.79 -3.51
CA LEU A 154 -13.94 -2.49 -3.24
C LEU A 154 -15.15 -1.54 -3.17
N LYS A 155 -15.01 -0.40 -2.49
CA LYS A 155 -16.07 0.62 -2.40
C LYS A 155 -16.43 1.23 -3.75
N THR A 156 -15.45 1.40 -4.63
CA THR A 156 -15.65 2.06 -5.93
C THR A 156 -16.08 1.10 -7.03
N ARG A 157 -15.67 -0.16 -6.96
CA ARG A 157 -16.03 -1.22 -7.91
C ARG A 157 -16.18 -2.54 -7.13
N PRO A 158 -17.42 -2.91 -6.73
CA PRO A 158 -17.70 -4.24 -6.21
C PRO A 158 -17.67 -5.22 -7.38
N ALA A 159 -16.47 -5.61 -7.80
CA ALA A 159 -16.26 -6.66 -8.78
C ALA A 159 -15.95 -7.98 -8.06
N ASP A 160 -16.22 -9.11 -8.71
CA ASP A 160 -15.83 -10.43 -8.20
C ASP A 160 -14.32 -10.47 -7.96
N HIS A 161 -13.94 -10.55 -6.69
CA HIS A 161 -12.54 -10.69 -6.30
C HIS A 161 -12.11 -12.13 -6.49
N SER A 162 -10.95 -12.33 -7.11
CA SER A 162 -10.38 -13.66 -7.24
C SER A 162 -9.94 -14.19 -5.89
N GLU A 163 -9.96 -15.50 -5.71
CA GLU A 163 -9.47 -16.19 -4.51
C GLU A 163 -8.01 -15.80 -4.15
N ASN A 164 -7.20 -15.45 -5.16
CA ASN A 164 -5.86 -14.93 -4.96
C ASN A 164 -5.85 -13.58 -4.21
N GLN A 165 -6.79 -12.68 -4.50
CA GLN A 165 -6.87 -11.37 -3.84
C GLN A 165 -7.33 -11.48 -2.38
N ILE A 166 -8.20 -12.45 -2.09
CA ILE A 166 -8.59 -12.76 -0.71
C ILE A 166 -7.37 -13.29 0.05
N ARG A 167 -6.59 -14.19 -0.56
CA ARG A 167 -5.36 -14.73 0.05
C ARG A 167 -4.30 -13.66 0.30
N GLU A 168 -4.08 -12.76 -0.64
CA GLU A 168 -3.20 -11.60 -0.48
C GLU A 168 -3.62 -10.74 0.72
N PHE A 169 -4.94 -10.48 0.85
CA PHE A 169 -5.47 -9.70 1.96
C PHE A 169 -5.25 -10.40 3.31
N GLN A 170 -5.44 -11.71 3.38
CA GLN A 170 -5.19 -12.49 4.60
C GLN A 170 -3.69 -12.50 4.99
N ASN A 171 -2.80 -12.53 4.00
CA ASN A 171 -1.37 -12.40 4.24
C ASN A 171 -1.03 -11.01 4.84
N TRP A 172 -1.58 -9.94 4.26
CA TRP A 172 -1.40 -8.58 4.81
C TRP A 172 -1.99 -8.43 6.21
N LEU A 173 -3.13 -9.07 6.49
CA LEU A 173 -3.75 -9.10 7.81
C LEU A 173 -2.81 -9.71 8.84
N THR A 174 -2.21 -10.87 8.52
CA THR A 174 -1.24 -11.53 9.42
C THR A 174 -0.05 -10.62 9.76
N ILE A 175 0.45 -9.88 8.77
CA ILE A 175 1.55 -8.92 8.96
C ILE A 175 1.11 -7.73 9.82
N ALA A 176 -0.09 -7.21 9.59
CA ALA A 176 -0.68 -6.13 10.38
C ALA A 176 -0.93 -6.56 11.83
N ASP A 177 -1.39 -7.80 12.03
CA ASP A 177 -1.69 -8.37 13.34
C ASP A 177 -0.45 -8.47 14.23
N ALA A 178 0.69 -8.84 13.65
CA ALA A 178 1.96 -8.90 14.36
C ALA A 178 2.52 -7.51 14.75
N ALA A 179 2.14 -6.46 14.03
CA ALA A 179 2.71 -5.13 14.18
C ALA A 179 1.84 -4.16 15.01
N LEU A 180 0.53 -4.39 15.08
CA LEU A 180 -0.40 -3.52 15.80
C LEU A 180 -0.66 -4.05 17.22
N PRO A 181 -0.94 -3.17 18.20
CA PRO A 181 -1.33 -3.61 19.54
C PRO A 181 -2.66 -4.39 19.49
N PRO A 182 -2.89 -5.35 20.41
CA PRO A 182 -4.17 -6.04 20.50
C PRO A 182 -5.31 -5.05 20.77
N HIS A 183 -6.49 -5.35 20.26
CA HIS A 183 -7.65 -4.50 20.50
C HIS A 183 -8.16 -4.73 21.94
N PRO A 184 -8.47 -3.68 22.72
CA PRO A 184 -8.86 -3.83 24.13
C PRO A 184 -10.15 -4.65 24.37
N HIS A 185 -10.95 -4.88 23.34
CA HIS A 185 -12.14 -5.74 23.42
C HIS A 185 -11.84 -7.23 23.19
N ASP A 186 -10.64 -7.60 22.71
CA ASP A 186 -10.27 -9.00 22.47
C ASP A 186 -9.83 -9.70 23.77
N ASP A 187 -9.32 -8.95 24.75
CA ASP A 187 -8.87 -9.49 26.06
C ASP A 187 -10.03 -9.97 26.95
N VAL A 188 -11.26 -9.51 26.70
CA VAL A 188 -12.43 -9.85 27.52
C VAL A 188 -12.87 -11.32 27.33
N LYS A 189 -12.47 -11.98 26.23
CA LYS A 189 -12.81 -13.39 25.98
C LYS A 189 -11.84 -14.40 26.59
N SER A 190 -10.68 -13.98 27.03
CA SER A 190 -9.68 -14.86 27.67
C SER A 190 -9.77 -14.88 29.20
N GLY A 191 -10.70 -14.10 29.78
CA GLY A 191 -10.88 -13.93 31.22
C GLY A 191 -12.10 -14.66 31.82
N VAL A 192 -12.67 -15.65 31.14
CA VAL A 192 -13.69 -16.53 31.74
C VAL A 192 -13.06 -17.88 32.03
N GLY A 193 -12.61 -18.04 33.27
CA GLY A 193 -12.28 -19.34 33.82
C GLY A 193 -10.98 -19.36 34.62
N MET A 194 -11.04 -18.96 35.88
CA MET A 194 -10.78 -19.89 36.97
C MET A 194 -11.23 -19.30 38.32
N PRO A 195 -11.59 -20.16 39.29
CA PRO A 195 -12.54 -19.90 40.38
C PRO A 195 -12.09 -18.90 41.44
#